data_AF-A0A1X2YQU7-F1
#
_entry.id   AF-A0A1X2YQU7-F1
#
_cell.length_a   1.000
_cell.length_b   1.000
_cell.length_c   1.000
_cell.angle_alpha   90.00
_cell.angle_beta   90.00
_cell.angle_gamma   90.00
#
_symmetry.space_group_name_H-M   'P 1'
#
loop_
_entity.id
_entity.type
_entity.pdbx_description
1 polymer ?
#
loop_
_entity_poly.entity_id
_entity_poly.type
_entity_poly.pdbx_seq_one_letter_code
_entity_poly.pdbx_strand_id
1 'polypeptide(L)'
;MVEKATPVIADRKNNPFVRIGQRFLGVIRFVKQVVAEIRKVVTPTVREWVGWCVASGIFVLLLMALVSGMDFGLGKLTLWVFG
;
A
#
# COMPACT_ATOMS: atom_id res chain seq x y z
N MET A 1 -41.07 -30.99 34.37
CA MET A 1 -41.35 -29.53 34.26
C MET A 1 -40.13 -28.74 33.76
N VAL A 2 -39.54 -29.05 32.60
CA VAL A 2 -38.56 -28.13 31.96
C VAL A 2 -38.59 -28.32 30.44
N GLU A 3 -39.52 -27.66 29.75
CA GLU A 3 -39.57 -27.63 28.28
C GLU A 3 -39.99 -26.23 27.81
N LYS A 4 -39.04 -25.29 27.87
CA LYS A 4 -39.15 -24.00 27.19
C LYS A 4 -37.76 -23.47 26.84
N ALA A 5 -37.05 -24.21 26.00
CA ALA A 5 -35.84 -23.71 25.36
C ALA A 5 -36.21 -22.60 24.36
N THR A 6 -36.11 -21.35 24.81
CA THR A 6 -35.90 -20.12 24.03
C THR A 6 -36.49 -20.09 22.60
N PRO A 7 -37.74 -19.64 22.40
CA PRO A 7 -38.33 -19.42 21.07
C PRO A 7 -37.72 -18.24 20.28
N VAL A 8 -36.74 -17.52 20.85
CA VAL A 8 -36.18 -16.28 20.30
C VAL A 8 -35.31 -16.51 19.06
N ILE A 9 -34.73 -17.71 18.89
CA ILE A 9 -33.81 -17.99 17.76
C ILE A 9 -34.55 -18.42 16.49
N ALA A 10 -35.78 -18.93 16.61
CA ALA A 10 -36.55 -19.46 15.48
C ALA A 10 -37.15 -18.35 14.58
N ASP A 11 -37.41 -17.16 15.12
CA ASP A 11 -38.16 -16.08 14.45
C ASP A 11 -37.30 -15.13 13.59
N ARG A 12 -35.97 -15.23 13.67
CA ARG A 12 -35.08 -14.32 12.92
C ARG A 12 -34.81 -14.77 11.47
N LYS A 13 -34.98 -16.06 11.17
CA LYS A 13 -34.47 -16.69 9.93
C LYS A 13 -35.32 -16.35 8.68
N ASN A 14 -36.58 -15.98 8.84
CA ASN A 14 -37.55 -15.75 7.77
C ASN A 14 -37.66 -14.27 7.31
N ASN A 15 -36.83 -13.37 7.82
CA ASN A 15 -36.86 -11.95 7.46
C ASN A 15 -36.10 -11.68 6.14
N PRO A 16 -36.78 -11.34 5.02
CA PRO A 16 -36.14 -11.13 3.72
C PRO A 16 -35.16 -9.94 3.71
N PHE A 17 -35.41 -8.96 4.58
CA PHE A 17 -34.54 -7.79 4.77
C PHE A 17 -33.15 -8.14 5.33
N VAL A 18 -33.04 -9.19 6.16
CA VAL A 18 -31.75 -9.66 6.70
C VAL A 18 -30.90 -10.29 5.60
N ARG A 19 -31.54 -10.97 4.63
CA ARG A 19 -30.88 -11.71 3.54
C ARG A 19 -30.18 -10.82 2.52
N ILE A 20 -30.73 -9.62 2.29
CA ILE A 20 -30.11 -8.58 1.43
C ILE A 20 -28.97 -7.87 2.16
N GLY A 21 -29.13 -7.57 3.45
CA GLY A 21 -28.05 -7.02 4.29
C GLY A 21 -26.86 -7.97 4.46
N GLN A 22 -27.08 -9.29 4.38
CA GLN A 22 -26.04 -10.32 4.49
C GLN A 22 -24.95 -10.25 3.42
N ARG A 23 -25.25 -9.76 2.21
CA ARG A 23 -24.21 -9.54 1.17
C ARG A 23 -23.26 -8.39 1.53
N PHE A 24 -23.79 -7.32 2.13
CA PHE A 24 -22.98 -6.17 2.56
C PHE A 24 -22.18 -6.44 3.84
N LEU A 25 -22.65 -7.36 4.68
CA LEU A 25 -21.92 -7.82 5.88
C LEU A 25 -20.55 -8.44 5.57
N GLY A 26 -20.36 -9.06 4.40
CA GLY A 26 -19.07 -9.60 3.97
C GLY A 26 -18.04 -8.50 3.69
N VAL A 27 -18.43 -7.48 2.92
CA VAL A 27 -17.58 -6.32 2.59
C VAL A 27 -17.17 -5.57 3.85
N ILE A 28 -18.09 -5.38 4.80
CA ILE A 28 -17.82 -4.70 6.08
C ILE A 28 -16.77 -5.47 6.91
N ARG A 29 -16.83 -6.82 6.91
CA ARG A 29 -15.83 -7.65 7.60
C ARG A 29 -14.47 -7.60 6.92
N PHE A 30 -14.44 -7.60 5.59
CA PHE A 30 -13.22 -7.49 4.80
C PHE A 30 -12.50 -6.16 5.06
N VAL A 31 -13.23 -5.03 5.01
CA VAL A 31 -12.65 -3.71 5.31
C VAL A 31 -12.09 -3.66 6.73
N LYS A 32 -12.81 -4.23 7.70
CA LYS A 32 -12.32 -4.34 9.09
C LYS A 32 -11.02 -5.16 9.20
N GLN A 33 -10.87 -6.23 8.41
CA GLN A 33 -9.64 -7.01 8.34
C GLN A 33 -8.50 -6.24 7.69
N VAL A 34 -8.74 -5.58 6.55
CA VAL A 34 -7.73 -4.76 5.86
C VAL A 34 -7.20 -3.67 6.79
N VAL A 35 -8.08 -2.96 7.51
CA VAL A 35 -7.69 -1.94 8.48
C VAL A 35 -6.97 -2.53 9.70
N ALA A 36 -7.31 -3.75 10.12
CA ALA A 36 -6.58 -4.45 11.18
C ALA A 36 -5.17 -4.85 10.72
N GLU A 37 -5.02 -5.25 9.45
CA GLU A 37 -3.74 -5.65 8.88
C GLU A 37 -2.84 -4.45 8.56
N ILE A 38 -3.40 -3.36 8.04
CA ILE A 38 -2.67 -2.10 7.82
C ILE A 38 -2.12 -1.55 9.13
N ARG A 39 -2.83 -1.72 10.25
CA ARG A 39 -2.33 -1.35 11.59
C ARG A 39 -1.18 -2.23 12.09
N LYS A 40 -0.97 -3.41 11.50
CA LYS A 40 0.17 -4.28 11.80
C LYS A 40 1.39 -3.97 10.95
N VAL A 41 1.22 -3.21 9.87
CA VAL A 41 2.35 -2.67 9.15
C VAL A 41 3.03 -1.70 10.10
N VAL A 42 4.19 -2.09 10.60
CA VAL A 42 5.00 -1.31 11.54
C VAL A 42 5.11 0.10 10.99
N THR A 43 4.60 1.10 11.73
CA THR A 43 4.72 2.49 11.31
C THR A 43 6.17 2.90 11.44
N PRO A 44 6.86 3.15 10.33
CA PRO A 44 8.31 3.32 10.31
C PRO A 44 8.71 4.58 11.06
N THR A 45 9.87 4.51 11.72
CA THR A 45 10.44 5.66 12.43
C THR A 45 10.89 6.69 11.40
N VAL A 46 10.64 7.98 11.63
CA VAL A 46 10.98 9.07 10.69
C VAL A 46 12.44 9.11 10.25
N ARG A 47 13.35 8.51 11.03
CA ARG A 47 14.79 8.45 10.70
C ARG A 47 15.09 7.53 9.53
N GLU A 48 14.29 6.49 9.33
CA GLU A 48 14.49 5.53 8.24
C GLU A 48 14.16 6.19 6.89
N TRP A 49 13.09 6.99 6.83
CA TRP A 49 12.64 7.72 5.62
C TRP A 49 13.74 8.61 5.05
N VAL A 50 14.42 9.34 5.93
CA VAL A 50 15.53 10.20 5.54
C VAL A 50 16.67 9.36 4.96
N GLY A 51 16.97 8.19 5.55
CA GLY A 51 17.94 7.25 4.99
C GLY A 51 17.58 6.82 3.56
N TRP A 52 16.32 6.47 3.31
CA TRP A 52 15.84 6.07 1.98
C TRP A 52 15.91 7.22 0.95
N CYS A 53 15.53 8.44 1.35
CA CYS A 53 15.60 9.63 0.48
C CYS A 53 17.04 10.07 0.20
N VAL A 54 17.93 9.99 1.18
CA VAL A 54 19.35 10.34 1.02
C VAL A 54 20.07 9.31 0.15
N ALA A 55 19.80 8.02 0.36
CA ALA A 55 20.37 6.95 -0.47
C ALA A 55 19.96 7.10 -1.94
N SER A 56 18.68 7.36 -2.23
CA SER A 56 18.23 7.61 -3.60
C SER A 56 18.77 8.92 -4.17
N GLY A 57 18.88 9.99 -3.37
CA GLY A 57 19.50 11.25 -3.77
C GLY A 57 20.95 11.09 -4.20
N ILE A 58 21.78 10.40 -3.41
CA ILE A 58 23.18 10.13 -3.76
C ILE A 58 23.28 9.27 -5.02
N PHE A 59 22.41 8.25 -5.16
CA PHE A 59 22.38 7.39 -6.34
C PHE A 59 22.08 8.17 -7.62
N VAL A 60 21.05 9.03 -7.61
CA VAL A 60 20.69 9.86 -8.77
C VAL A 60 21.78 10.88 -9.09
N LEU A 61 22.39 11.50 -8.08
CA LEU A 61 23.49 12.46 -8.28
C LEU A 61 24.72 11.80 -8.92
N LEU A 62 25.03 10.55 -8.55
CA LEU A 62 26.12 9.80 -9.18
C LEU A 62 25.82 9.54 -10.66
N LEU A 63 24.58 9.16 -11.00
CA LEU A 63 24.17 9.00 -12.39
C LEU A 63 24.22 10.32 -13.16
N MET A 64 23.78 11.43 -12.58
CA MET A 64 23.89 12.76 -13.20
C MET A 64 25.34 13.17 -13.47
N ALA A 65 26.24 12.88 -12.54
CA ALA A 65 27.67 13.17 -12.71
C ALA A 65 28.30 12.33 -13.84
N LEU A 66 27.98 11.03 -13.89
CA LEU A 66 28.46 10.12 -14.94
C LEU A 66 27.93 10.54 -16.33
N VAL A 67 26.63 10.80 -16.43
CA VAL A 67 25.97 11.26 -17.66
C VAL A 67 26.61 12.58 -18.10
N SER A 68 26.67 13.59 -17.22
CA SER A 68 27.31 14.87 -17.54
C SER A 68 28.75 14.72 -18.02
N GLY A 69 29.55 13.87 -17.37
CA GLY A 69 30.93 13.60 -17.79
C GLY A 69 31.01 13.01 -19.20
N MET A 70 30.09 12.08 -19.53
CA MET A 70 29.98 11.52 -20.86
C MET A 70 29.49 12.55 -21.89
N ASP A 71 28.50 13.39 -21.56
CA ASP A 71 28.01 14.47 -22.41
C ASP A 71 29.12 15.47 -22.76
N PHE A 72 29.94 15.88 -21.76
CA PHE A 72 31.10 16.74 -22.01
C PHE A 72 32.19 16.04 -22.82
N GLY A 73 32.45 14.77 -22.52
CA GLY A 73 33.44 13.96 -23.23
C GLY A 73 33.09 13.80 -24.71
N LEU A 74 31.86 13.38 -25.00
CA LEU A 74 31.36 13.20 -26.36
C LEU A 74 31.24 14.54 -27.08
N GLY A 75 30.72 15.59 -26.43
CA GLY A 75 30.63 16.92 -27.04
C GLY A 75 31.98 17.47 -27.48
N LYS A 76 33.03 17.29 -26.67
CA LYS A 76 34.41 17.63 -27.05
C LYS A 76 34.95 16.77 -28.19
N LEU A 77 34.63 15.47 -28.18
CA LEU A 77 35.08 14.51 -29.20
C LEU A 77 34.43 14.83 -30.55
N THR A 78 33.14 15.15 -30.57
CA THR A 78 32.40 15.56 -31.77
C THR A 78 32.94 16.86 -32.36
N LEU A 79 33.29 17.86 -31.53
CA LEU A 79 33.94 19.08 -31.99
C LEU A 79 35.32 18.83 -32.61
N TRP A 80 36.03 17.79 -32.18
CA TRP A 80 37.33 17.42 -32.73
C TRP A 80 37.22 16.59 -34.02
N VAL A 81 36.14 15.84 -34.19
CA VAL A 81 35.89 14.98 -35.36
C VAL A 81 35.24 15.73 -36.52
N PHE A 82 34.34 16.67 -36.23
CA PHE A 82 33.56 17.40 -37.24
C PHE A 82 33.88 18.89 -37.35
N GLY A 83 34.76 19.41 -36.50
CA GLY A 83 35.24 20.79 -36.51
C GLY A 83 36.53 20.96 -37.30
#